data_AF-A2EF95-F1
#
_entry.id   AF-A2EF95-F1
#
_cell.length_a   1.000
_cell.length_b   1.000
_cell.length_c   1.000
_cell.angle_alpha   90.00
_cell.angle_beta   90.00
_cell.angle_gamma   90.00
#
_symmetry.space_group_name_H-M   'P 1'
#
loop_
_entity.id
_entity.type
_entity.pdbx_description
1 polymer ?
#
loop_
_entity_poly.entity_id
_entity_poly.type
_entity_poly.pdbx_seq_one_letter_code
_entity_poly.pdbx_strand_id
1 'polypeptide(L)'
;MSQPNVLPVKFEEMFDILKGDIDAFNSLYQLKTNNEEGLNSIYKVLKTILLESKMCLPQFILERISIIAKYNNLYMKSYLFLAKQIYDYYHPERIRNITPIFDYLFYKEYGIVLDEREKERFRYFEQKNYTSNVHEENTIYRAIMEDDKKSFISFTERKGFDKDEVLYSYFYPNNTYDEYHKNSYTLLELCCYYGSIDCFKFLISEYKSIITLKCLQFSFLSGNPEIMSECLKYQEPNRNCMEYAIISHNIDFVTFIMNEYKIEINLELCGNYNNFHAFLVYLDHTQDINTCIIYSTMFNNVKLCQYLISHGANVNAKGNSLCSKI
;
A
#
# COMPACT_ATOMS: atom_id res chain seq x y z
N MET A 1 29.00 -24.97 26.08
CA MET A 1 28.77 -23.86 25.14
C MET A 1 27.82 -22.91 25.82
N SER A 2 28.29 -21.73 26.21
CA SER A 2 27.47 -20.68 26.82
C SER A 2 26.40 -20.24 25.82
N GLN A 3 25.14 -20.22 26.23
CA GLN A 3 24.10 -19.54 25.46
C GLN A 3 24.56 -18.09 25.23
N PRO A 4 24.51 -17.56 23.99
CA PRO A 4 24.80 -16.15 23.77
C PRO A 4 23.86 -15.32 24.65
N ASN A 5 24.42 -14.36 25.39
CA ASN A 5 23.64 -13.40 26.17
C ASN A 5 22.73 -12.64 25.20
N VAL A 6 21.44 -13.00 25.17
CA VAL A 6 20.42 -12.25 24.44
C VAL A 6 20.21 -10.96 25.22
N LEU A 7 20.65 -9.84 24.66
CA LEU A 7 20.35 -8.53 25.21
C LEU A 7 18.90 -8.18 24.84
N PRO A 8 18.08 -7.68 25.77
CA PRO A 8 16.71 -7.30 25.46
C PRO A 8 16.73 -6.20 24.40
N VAL A 9 15.98 -6.40 23.31
CA VAL A 9 15.82 -5.39 22.27
C VAL A 9 15.00 -4.24 22.86
N LYS A 10 15.54 -3.02 22.79
CA LYS A 10 14.81 -1.83 23.21
C LYS A 10 14.16 -1.17 22.00
N PHE A 11 12.84 -1.00 22.07
CA PHE A 11 12.06 -0.37 21.01
C PHE A 11 12.57 1.04 20.68
N GLU A 12 12.80 1.88 21.68
CA GLU A 12 13.25 3.28 21.50
C GLU A 12 14.58 3.37 20.74
N GLU A 13 15.58 2.56 21.11
CA GLU A 13 16.89 2.56 20.46
C GLU A 13 16.79 2.16 18.97
N MET A 14 15.98 1.14 18.67
CA MET A 14 15.78 0.68 17.30
C MET A 14 14.94 1.66 16.47
N PHE A 15 13.92 2.28 17.09
CA PHE A 15 13.11 3.31 16.47
C PHE A 15 13.98 4.49 16.05
N ASP A 16 14.87 4.96 16.92
CA ASP A 16 15.79 6.06 16.61
C ASP A 16 16.75 5.73 15.46
N ILE A 17 17.27 4.48 15.40
CA ILE A 17 18.14 4.01 14.32
C ILE A 17 17.43 4.06 12.96
N LEU A 18 16.14 3.72 12.93
CA LEU A 18 15.34 3.56 11.72
C LEU A 18 14.44 4.76 11.42
N LYS A 19 14.43 5.78 12.27
CA LYS A 19 13.52 6.92 12.17
C LYS A 19 13.52 7.56 10.79
N GLY A 20 14.72 7.76 10.21
CA GLY A 20 14.85 8.29 8.86
C GLY A 20 14.17 7.41 7.82
N ASP A 21 14.37 6.09 7.87
CA ASP A 21 13.75 5.13 6.96
C ASP A 21 12.22 5.11 7.13
N ILE A 22 11.74 5.11 8.38
CA ILE A 22 10.32 5.18 8.72
C ILE A 22 9.69 6.43 8.12
N ASP A 23 10.27 7.61 8.38
CA ASP A 23 9.75 8.88 7.89
C ASP A 23 9.76 8.95 6.36
N ALA A 24 10.81 8.44 5.72
CA ALA A 24 10.92 8.40 4.26
C ALA A 24 9.83 7.53 3.63
N PHE A 25 9.64 6.29 4.09
CA PHE A 25 8.60 5.43 3.55
C PHE A 25 7.19 5.90 3.93
N ASN A 26 6.97 6.44 5.14
CA ASN A 26 5.69 7.05 5.49
C ASN A 26 5.33 8.19 4.52
N SER A 27 6.30 9.04 4.13
CA SER A 27 6.06 10.12 3.17
C SER A 27 5.63 9.62 1.78
N LEU A 28 6.06 8.41 1.39
CA LEU A 28 5.68 7.77 0.12
C LEU A 28 4.33 7.06 0.19
N TYR A 29 4.09 6.30 1.26
CA TYR A 29 2.89 5.49 1.43
C TYR A 29 1.67 6.30 1.88
N GLN A 30 1.88 7.42 2.56
CA GLN A 30 0.83 8.36 2.97
C GLN A 30 0.78 9.60 2.06
N LEU A 31 1.29 9.51 0.84
CA LEU A 31 1.31 10.62 -0.11
C LEU A 31 -0.12 11.16 -0.36
N LYS A 32 -0.29 12.48 -0.17
CA LYS A 32 -1.58 13.17 -0.30
C LYS A 32 -1.54 14.43 -1.17
N THR A 33 -0.54 14.57 -2.03
CA THR A 33 -0.33 15.79 -2.83
C THR A 33 -0.15 15.50 -4.31
N ASN A 34 -0.70 16.39 -5.14
CA ASN A 34 -0.41 16.49 -6.58
C ASN A 34 0.43 17.76 -6.90
N ASN A 35 0.75 18.58 -5.90
CA ASN A 35 1.55 19.79 -6.08
C ASN A 35 3.03 19.41 -6.27
N GLU A 36 3.63 19.89 -7.35
CA GLU A 36 5.02 19.68 -7.70
C GLU A 36 5.99 20.06 -6.57
N GLU A 37 5.77 21.16 -5.84
CA GLU A 37 6.63 21.54 -4.71
C GLU A 37 6.63 20.49 -3.59
N GLY A 38 5.45 19.94 -3.30
CA GLY A 38 5.28 18.86 -2.33
C GLY A 38 5.95 17.58 -2.82
N LEU A 39 5.80 17.23 -4.09
CA LEU A 39 6.44 16.06 -4.69
C LEU A 39 7.96 16.17 -4.72
N ASN A 40 8.50 17.35 -5.03
CA ASN A 40 9.93 17.62 -4.99
C ASN A 40 10.49 17.50 -3.56
N SER A 41 9.70 17.89 -2.56
CA SER A 41 10.06 17.71 -1.14
C SER A 41 10.12 16.23 -0.75
N ILE A 42 9.13 15.42 -1.17
CA ILE A 42 9.13 13.97 -0.96
C ILE A 42 10.32 13.33 -1.69
N TYR A 43 10.53 13.67 -2.97
CA TYR A 43 11.67 13.17 -3.75
C TYR A 43 13.01 13.47 -3.06
N LYS A 44 13.20 14.67 -2.52
CA LYS A 44 14.41 15.04 -1.79
C LYS A 44 14.63 14.15 -0.57
N VAL A 45 13.59 13.87 0.20
CA VAL A 45 13.68 12.95 1.35
C VAL A 45 14.07 11.55 0.89
N LEU A 46 13.38 10.99 -0.10
CA LEU A 46 13.70 9.67 -0.66
C LEU A 46 15.14 9.61 -1.19
N LYS A 47 15.57 10.67 -1.89
CA LYS A 47 16.91 10.77 -2.45
C LYS A 47 17.97 10.75 -1.35
N THR A 48 17.87 11.63 -0.36
CA THR A 48 18.89 11.75 0.68
C THR A 48 18.91 10.56 1.63
N ILE A 49 17.74 10.08 2.05
CA ILE A 49 17.64 9.03 3.07
C ILE A 49 17.83 7.63 2.49
N LEU A 50 17.24 7.33 1.33
CA LEU A 50 17.20 5.95 0.81
C LEU A 50 18.22 5.70 -0.30
N LEU A 51 18.47 6.68 -1.17
CA LEU A 51 19.30 6.50 -2.38
C LEU A 51 20.75 6.93 -2.16
N GLU A 52 21.00 8.14 -1.63
CA GLU A 52 22.35 8.69 -1.41
C GLU A 52 23.08 8.04 -0.24
N SER A 53 22.34 7.57 0.76
CA SER A 53 22.85 6.70 1.84
C SER A 53 23.32 5.33 1.34
N LYS A 54 23.06 5.00 0.05
CA LYS A 54 23.28 3.70 -0.59
C LYS A 54 22.60 2.54 0.13
N MET A 55 21.52 2.83 0.87
CA MET A 55 20.73 1.82 1.56
C MET A 55 19.82 1.06 0.59
N CYS A 56 19.24 1.76 -0.38
CA CYS A 56 18.35 1.17 -1.37
C CYS A 56 18.86 1.39 -2.80
N LEU A 57 18.67 0.39 -3.65
CA LEU A 57 18.86 0.52 -5.09
C LEU A 57 17.70 1.34 -5.70
N PRO A 58 17.94 2.17 -6.73
CA PRO A 58 16.86 2.91 -7.40
C PRO A 58 15.76 1.99 -7.95
N GLN A 59 16.12 0.81 -8.46
CA GLN A 59 15.19 -0.23 -8.93
C GLN A 59 14.21 -0.65 -7.82
N PHE A 60 14.69 -0.78 -6.58
CA PHE A 60 13.86 -1.16 -5.44
C PHE A 60 12.83 -0.08 -5.13
N ILE A 61 13.23 1.19 -5.14
CA ILE A 61 12.29 2.30 -4.89
C ILE A 61 11.26 2.42 -6.01
N LEU A 62 11.66 2.21 -7.28
CA LEU A 62 10.72 2.18 -8.41
C LEU A 62 9.69 1.06 -8.29
N GLU A 63 10.12 -0.13 -7.87
CA GLU A 63 9.23 -1.25 -7.56
C GLU A 63 8.23 -0.87 -6.46
N ARG A 64 8.69 -0.28 -5.35
CA ARG A 64 7.82 0.14 -4.25
C ARG A 64 6.82 1.22 -4.68
N ILE A 65 7.27 2.24 -5.42
CA ILE A 65 6.40 3.27 -6.00
C ILE A 65 5.30 2.64 -6.87
N SER A 66 5.68 1.69 -7.72
CA SER A 66 4.74 1.01 -8.60
C SER A 66 3.69 0.19 -7.84
N ILE A 67 4.08 -0.45 -6.74
CA ILE A 67 3.17 -1.21 -5.87
C ILE A 67 2.20 -0.27 -5.16
N ILE A 68 2.70 0.75 -4.45
CA ILE A 68 1.86 1.65 -3.64
C ILE A 68 0.91 2.50 -4.48
N ALA A 69 1.28 2.83 -5.72
CA ALA A 69 0.41 3.56 -6.64
C ALA A 69 -0.94 2.84 -6.88
N LYS A 70 -0.98 1.51 -6.73
CA LYS A 70 -2.21 0.72 -6.83
C LYS A 70 -3.11 0.83 -5.60
N TYR A 71 -2.52 1.06 -4.43
CA TYR A 71 -3.22 1.17 -3.14
C TYR A 71 -3.56 2.61 -2.78
N ASN A 72 -2.99 3.58 -3.50
CA ASN A 72 -3.26 5.01 -3.36
C ASN A 72 -3.43 5.68 -4.74
N ASN A 73 -4.20 5.03 -5.61
CA ASN A 73 -4.32 5.41 -7.03
C ASN A 73 -4.91 6.82 -7.29
N LEU A 74 -5.47 7.48 -6.26
CA LEU A 74 -5.82 8.91 -6.31
C LEU A 74 -4.64 9.77 -6.79
N TYR A 75 -3.44 9.39 -6.42
CA TYR A 75 -2.21 10.11 -6.72
C TYR A 75 -1.34 9.40 -7.76
N MET A 76 -1.96 8.64 -8.68
CA MET A 76 -1.24 7.89 -9.73
C MET A 76 -0.24 8.78 -10.49
N LYS A 77 -0.63 10.00 -10.87
CA LYS A 77 0.26 10.97 -11.53
C LYS A 77 1.44 11.38 -10.67
N SER A 78 1.23 11.61 -9.38
CA SER A 78 2.30 11.92 -8.43
C SER A 78 3.32 10.78 -8.35
N TYR A 79 2.85 9.53 -8.32
CA TYR A 79 3.74 8.37 -8.31
C TYR A 79 4.52 8.22 -9.62
N LEU A 80 3.89 8.46 -10.79
CA LEU A 80 4.59 8.49 -12.08
C LEU A 80 5.67 9.58 -12.11
N PHE A 81 5.37 10.78 -11.60
CA PHE A 81 6.32 11.89 -11.47
C PHE A 81 7.52 11.51 -10.58
N LEU A 82 7.28 10.96 -9.39
CA LEU A 82 8.34 10.54 -8.48
C LEU A 82 9.21 9.44 -9.11
N ALA A 83 8.60 8.46 -9.78
CA ALA A 83 9.32 7.43 -10.50
C ALA A 83 10.18 8.02 -11.63
N LYS A 84 9.66 9.01 -12.37
CA LYS A 84 10.38 9.68 -13.45
C LYS A 84 11.61 10.42 -12.95
N GLN A 85 11.49 11.15 -11.85
CA GLN A 85 12.61 11.85 -11.21
C GLN A 85 13.74 10.88 -10.82
N ILE A 86 13.41 9.72 -10.27
CA ILE A 86 14.39 8.68 -9.91
C ILE A 86 15.00 8.08 -11.17
N TYR A 87 14.19 7.74 -12.17
CA TYR A 87 14.67 7.14 -13.42
C TYR A 87 15.64 8.06 -14.16
N ASP A 88 15.32 9.35 -14.28
CA ASP A 88 16.13 10.33 -15.00
C ASP A 88 17.45 10.64 -14.32
N TYR A 89 17.50 10.59 -12.99
CA TYR A 89 18.74 10.88 -12.26
C TYR A 89 19.67 9.66 -12.19
N TYR A 90 19.10 8.47 -11.95
CA TYR A 90 19.89 7.28 -11.65
C TYR A 90 20.05 6.31 -12.81
N HIS A 91 19.23 6.43 -13.86
CA HIS A 91 19.22 5.52 -15.01
C HIS A 91 19.32 4.03 -14.65
N PRO A 92 18.44 3.51 -13.78
CA PRO A 92 18.56 2.15 -13.30
C PRO A 92 18.41 1.12 -14.42
N GLU A 93 19.35 0.18 -14.50
CA GLU A 93 19.26 -0.97 -15.40
C GLU A 93 18.50 -2.15 -14.75
N ARG A 94 17.90 -3.00 -15.58
CA ARG A 94 17.30 -4.29 -15.18
C ARG A 94 16.21 -4.16 -14.09
N ILE A 95 15.35 -3.17 -14.22
CA ILE A 95 14.18 -2.99 -13.33
C ILE A 95 13.24 -4.18 -13.53
N ARG A 96 12.65 -4.65 -12.42
CA ARG A 96 11.77 -5.83 -12.38
C ARG A 96 10.65 -5.59 -11.38
N ASN A 97 9.56 -6.34 -11.56
CA ASN A 97 8.40 -6.43 -10.65
C ASN A 97 7.60 -5.12 -10.58
N ILE A 98 7.64 -4.34 -11.65
CA ILE A 98 6.76 -3.19 -11.81
C ILE A 98 5.35 -3.70 -12.06
N THR A 99 4.36 -3.07 -11.43
CA THR A 99 2.97 -3.45 -11.66
C THR A 99 2.59 -3.14 -13.12
N PRO A 100 1.79 -4.00 -13.77
CA PRO A 100 1.60 -3.94 -15.22
C PRO A 100 0.94 -2.64 -15.67
N ILE A 101 -0.03 -2.18 -14.88
CA ILE A 101 -0.74 -0.93 -15.15
C ILE A 101 0.17 0.29 -14.98
N PHE A 102 1.01 0.30 -13.95
CA PHE A 102 1.94 1.40 -13.71
C PHE A 102 2.97 1.50 -14.83
N ASP A 103 3.54 0.37 -15.26
CA ASP A 103 4.51 0.34 -16.35
C ASP A 103 3.90 0.83 -17.67
N TYR A 104 2.66 0.39 -17.97
CA TYR A 104 1.93 0.88 -19.14
C TYR A 104 1.72 2.39 -19.10
N LEU A 105 1.33 2.95 -17.95
CA LEU A 105 1.13 4.40 -17.82
C LEU A 105 2.44 5.17 -17.92
N PHE A 106 3.52 4.66 -17.35
CA PHE A 106 4.85 5.24 -17.48
C PHE A 106 5.32 5.26 -18.93
N TYR A 107 5.08 4.17 -19.67
CA TYR A 107 5.33 4.10 -21.11
C TYR A 107 4.47 5.10 -21.89
N LYS A 108 3.18 5.20 -21.57
CA LYS A 108 2.26 6.11 -22.26
C LYS A 108 2.65 7.58 -22.07
N GLU A 109 3.14 7.94 -20.88
CA GLU A 109 3.48 9.32 -20.52
C GLU A 109 4.90 9.71 -20.97
N TYR A 110 5.86 8.79 -20.89
CA TYR A 110 7.29 9.10 -21.08
C TYR A 110 7.99 8.28 -22.18
N GLY A 111 7.30 7.32 -22.82
CA GLY A 111 7.88 6.46 -23.86
C GLY A 111 8.89 5.42 -23.35
N ILE A 112 8.92 5.17 -22.03
CA ILE A 112 9.90 4.30 -21.38
C ILE A 112 9.18 3.06 -20.82
N VAL A 113 9.70 1.87 -21.10
CA VAL A 113 9.27 0.62 -20.47
C VAL A 113 10.22 0.33 -19.31
N LEU A 114 9.70 0.23 -18.09
CA LEU A 114 10.49 -0.08 -16.91
C LEU A 114 10.78 -1.59 -16.83
N ASP A 115 9.78 -2.44 -17.02
CA ASP A 115 9.91 -3.91 -16.99
C ASP A 115 9.44 -4.53 -18.32
N GLU A 116 10.39 -4.89 -19.20
CA GLU A 116 10.09 -5.44 -20.54
C GLU A 116 9.19 -6.68 -20.52
N ARG A 117 9.07 -7.38 -19.38
CA ARG A 117 8.16 -8.54 -19.23
C ARG A 117 6.68 -8.14 -19.24
N GLU A 118 6.34 -6.92 -18.82
CA GLU A 118 4.95 -6.45 -18.73
C GLU A 118 4.41 -5.91 -20.07
N LYS A 119 5.29 -5.72 -21.05
CA LYS A 119 4.95 -5.15 -22.37
C LYS A 119 3.87 -5.93 -23.12
N GLU A 120 3.80 -7.24 -22.93
CA GLU A 120 2.75 -8.09 -23.52
C GLU A 120 1.33 -7.64 -23.08
N ARG A 121 1.20 -7.06 -21.88
CA ARG A 121 -0.08 -6.59 -21.33
C ARG A 121 -0.46 -5.19 -21.81
N PHE A 122 0.45 -4.42 -22.40
CA PHE A 122 0.19 -3.04 -22.81
C PHE A 122 -0.93 -2.95 -23.85
N ARG A 123 -1.00 -3.92 -24.78
CA ARG A 123 -2.08 -3.99 -25.77
C ARG A 123 -3.46 -4.03 -25.12
N TYR A 124 -3.61 -4.75 -24.00
CA TYR A 124 -4.87 -4.81 -23.26
C TYR A 124 -5.24 -3.45 -22.66
N PHE A 125 -4.28 -2.77 -22.03
CA PHE A 125 -4.52 -1.45 -21.43
C PHE A 125 -4.82 -0.37 -22.48
N GLU A 126 -4.14 -0.43 -23.63
CA GLU A 126 -4.39 0.45 -24.77
C GLU A 126 -5.82 0.29 -25.31
N GLN A 127 -6.26 -0.95 -25.55
CA GLN A 127 -7.62 -1.25 -26.02
C GLN A 127 -8.72 -0.79 -25.05
N LYS A 128 -8.40 -0.75 -23.76
CA LYS A 128 -9.31 -0.32 -22.70
C LYS A 128 -9.16 1.17 -22.34
N ASN A 129 -8.34 1.91 -23.09
CA ASN A 129 -8.09 3.34 -22.90
C ASN A 129 -7.66 3.72 -21.47
N TYR A 130 -6.84 2.91 -20.80
CA TYR A 130 -6.29 3.28 -19.49
C TYR A 130 -5.44 4.57 -19.60
N THR A 131 -5.57 5.47 -18.64
CA THR A 131 -4.79 6.71 -18.56
C THR A 131 -4.38 7.02 -17.13
N SER A 132 -3.45 7.96 -16.91
CA SER A 132 -3.07 8.38 -15.56
C SER A 132 -4.18 9.18 -14.83
N ASN A 133 -5.27 9.53 -15.53
CA ASN A 133 -6.56 9.89 -14.92
C ASN A 133 -7.34 8.61 -14.62
N VAL A 134 -7.26 8.10 -13.39
CA VAL A 134 -7.89 6.83 -12.97
C VAL A 134 -9.38 6.78 -13.28
N HIS A 135 -10.09 7.89 -13.04
CA HIS A 135 -11.48 8.09 -13.47
C HIS A 135 -11.58 9.35 -14.30
N GLU A 136 -12.31 9.26 -15.41
CA GLU A 136 -12.64 10.39 -16.26
C GLU A 136 -13.52 11.40 -15.52
N GLU A 137 -13.38 12.67 -15.90
CA GLU A 137 -14.24 13.74 -15.39
C GLU A 137 -15.71 13.44 -15.72
N ASN A 138 -16.63 13.94 -14.88
CA ASN A 138 -18.07 13.74 -15.06
C ASN A 138 -18.51 12.26 -15.02
N THR A 139 -17.82 11.43 -14.22
CA THR A 139 -18.26 10.06 -13.89
C THR A 139 -18.64 9.93 -12.43
N ILE A 140 -19.50 8.96 -12.11
CA ILE A 140 -19.85 8.64 -10.71
C ILE A 140 -18.61 8.20 -9.91
N TYR A 141 -17.69 7.49 -10.55
CA TYR A 141 -16.43 7.04 -9.94
C TYR A 141 -15.51 8.21 -9.58
N ARG A 142 -15.46 9.25 -10.43
CA ARG A 142 -14.75 10.50 -10.11
C ARG A 142 -15.40 11.23 -8.94
N ALA A 143 -16.74 11.28 -8.89
CA ALA A 143 -17.44 11.88 -7.76
C ALA A 143 -17.12 11.15 -6.44
N ILE A 144 -17.05 9.81 -6.43
CA ILE A 144 -16.58 9.04 -5.28
C ILE A 144 -15.13 9.42 -4.95
N MET A 145 -14.23 9.37 -5.93
CA MET A 145 -12.79 9.63 -5.74
C MET A 145 -12.50 10.99 -5.10
N GLU A 146 -13.33 12.00 -5.33
CA GLU A 146 -13.21 13.35 -4.77
C GLU A 146 -14.14 13.61 -3.56
N ASP A 147 -14.92 12.61 -3.15
CA ASP A 147 -16.03 12.70 -2.18
C ASP A 147 -17.03 13.83 -2.52
N ASP A 148 -17.25 14.11 -3.80
CA ASP A 148 -18.24 15.09 -4.26
C ASP A 148 -19.65 14.50 -4.21
N LYS A 149 -20.25 14.59 -3.03
CA LYS A 149 -21.63 14.16 -2.78
C LYS A 149 -22.65 14.79 -3.73
N LYS A 150 -22.49 16.05 -4.12
CA LYS A 150 -23.47 16.74 -4.97
C LYS A 150 -23.49 16.13 -6.36
N SER A 151 -22.32 15.98 -6.97
CA SER A 151 -22.19 15.31 -8.26
C SER A 151 -22.64 13.86 -8.15
N PHE A 152 -22.25 13.15 -7.08
CA PHE A 152 -22.67 11.77 -6.83
C PHE A 152 -24.19 11.59 -6.87
N ILE A 153 -24.94 12.38 -6.10
CA ILE A 153 -26.42 12.35 -6.08
C ILE A 153 -26.99 12.58 -7.48
N SER A 154 -26.44 13.54 -8.23
CA SER A 154 -26.91 13.82 -9.60
C SER A 154 -26.72 12.63 -10.56
N PHE A 155 -25.76 11.75 -10.31
CA PHE A 155 -25.60 10.51 -11.08
C PHE A 155 -26.62 9.45 -10.67
N THR A 156 -26.90 9.33 -9.37
CA THR A 156 -27.82 8.30 -8.86
C THR A 156 -29.29 8.57 -9.20
N GLU A 157 -29.64 9.82 -9.51
CA GLU A 157 -30.97 10.23 -9.96
C GLU A 157 -31.21 10.03 -11.47
N ARG A 158 -30.17 9.67 -12.24
CA ARG A 158 -30.31 9.48 -13.69
C ARG A 158 -31.16 8.24 -14.00
N LYS A 159 -31.99 8.34 -15.04
CA LYS A 159 -32.77 7.21 -15.55
C LYS A 159 -31.81 6.07 -15.94
N GLY A 160 -32.01 4.89 -15.33
CA GLY A 160 -31.19 3.71 -15.60
C GLY A 160 -29.99 3.54 -14.67
N PHE A 161 -29.86 4.36 -13.62
CA PHE A 161 -28.90 4.10 -12.54
C PHE A 161 -29.16 2.72 -11.91
N ASP A 162 -28.12 1.91 -11.84
CA ASP A 162 -28.11 0.63 -11.16
C ASP A 162 -27.22 0.73 -9.92
N LYS A 163 -27.84 0.60 -8.74
CA LYS A 163 -27.13 0.68 -7.46
C LYS A 163 -26.18 -0.51 -7.24
N ASP A 164 -26.44 -1.62 -7.93
CA ASP A 164 -25.69 -2.87 -7.82
C ASP A 164 -24.62 -2.98 -8.93
N GLU A 165 -24.42 -1.91 -9.72
CA GLU A 165 -23.33 -1.82 -10.70
C GLU A 165 -21.96 -2.00 -10.02
N VAL A 166 -21.09 -2.76 -10.69
CA VAL A 166 -19.71 -2.98 -10.25
C VAL A 166 -18.71 -2.47 -11.28
N LEU A 167 -17.65 -1.83 -10.80
CA LEU A 167 -16.52 -1.39 -11.62
C LEU A 167 -15.51 -2.52 -11.78
N TYR A 168 -15.15 -2.86 -13.02
CA TYR A 168 -14.03 -3.74 -13.32
C TYR A 168 -12.78 -2.94 -13.70
N SER A 169 -11.72 -2.99 -12.89
CA SER A 169 -10.54 -2.16 -13.15
C SER A 169 -9.24 -2.69 -12.57
N TYR A 170 -8.16 -2.61 -13.35
CA TYR A 170 -6.79 -2.97 -12.93
C TYR A 170 -6.13 -1.94 -12.01
N PHE A 171 -6.79 -0.79 -11.78
CA PHE A 171 -6.28 0.26 -10.88
C PHE A 171 -6.32 -0.09 -9.41
N TYR A 172 -7.02 -1.17 -9.02
CA TYR A 172 -7.31 -1.47 -7.63
C TYR A 172 -6.76 -2.84 -7.21
N PRO A 173 -6.48 -3.02 -5.91
CA PRO A 173 -5.98 -4.27 -5.35
C PRO A 173 -6.90 -5.45 -5.66
N ASN A 174 -6.34 -6.54 -6.20
CA ASN A 174 -7.10 -7.75 -6.45
C ASN A 174 -7.16 -8.56 -5.16
N ASN A 175 -8.30 -9.18 -4.86
CA ASN A 175 -8.33 -10.22 -3.84
C ASN A 175 -8.09 -11.56 -4.54
N THR A 176 -6.98 -12.22 -4.24
CA THR A 176 -6.46 -13.40 -4.95
C THR A 176 -7.30 -14.67 -4.78
N TYR A 177 -8.36 -14.64 -3.97
CA TYR A 177 -9.13 -15.81 -3.60
C TYR A 177 -10.39 -16.09 -4.43
N ASP A 178 -10.83 -15.15 -5.28
CA ASP A 178 -12.00 -15.38 -6.15
C ASP A 178 -11.58 -15.35 -7.62
N GLU A 179 -11.52 -16.53 -8.23
CA GLU A 179 -11.17 -16.69 -9.65
C GLU A 179 -12.23 -16.11 -10.60
N TYR A 180 -13.46 -15.90 -10.13
CA TYR A 180 -14.60 -15.49 -10.96
C TYR A 180 -14.85 -13.98 -10.96
N HIS A 181 -14.44 -13.25 -9.92
CA HIS A 181 -14.68 -11.80 -9.75
C HIS A 181 -13.40 -10.98 -9.60
N LYS A 182 -12.33 -11.37 -10.31
CA LYS A 182 -11.06 -10.62 -10.27
C LYS A 182 -11.30 -9.16 -10.65
N ASN A 183 -11.02 -8.26 -9.71
CA ASN A 183 -11.05 -6.81 -9.87
C ASN A 183 -12.44 -6.14 -10.07
N SER A 184 -13.53 -6.66 -9.50
CA SER A 184 -14.82 -5.93 -9.44
C SER A 184 -15.00 -5.18 -8.12
N TYR A 185 -15.63 -3.99 -8.14
CA TYR A 185 -15.85 -3.16 -6.96
C TYR A 185 -17.22 -2.50 -6.98
N THR A 186 -17.98 -2.61 -5.88
CA THR A 186 -19.24 -1.86 -5.72
C THR A 186 -18.95 -0.38 -5.46
N LEU A 187 -19.95 0.49 -5.68
CA LEU A 187 -19.81 1.92 -5.34
C LEU A 187 -19.46 2.14 -3.86
N LEU A 188 -20.02 1.32 -2.96
CA LEU A 188 -19.73 1.41 -1.53
C LEU A 188 -18.28 1.00 -1.21
N GLU A 189 -17.78 -0.07 -1.83
CA GLU A 189 -16.38 -0.48 -1.68
C GLU A 189 -15.42 0.59 -2.19
N LEU A 190 -15.75 1.26 -3.30
CA LEU A 190 -14.96 2.39 -3.81
C LEU A 190 -14.96 3.57 -2.83
N CYS A 191 -16.09 3.87 -2.18
CA CYS A 191 -16.13 4.90 -1.14
C CYS A 191 -15.18 4.54 0.02
N CYS A 192 -15.15 3.27 0.44
CA CYS A 192 -14.22 2.81 1.47
C CYS A 192 -12.75 2.90 1.04
N TYR A 193 -12.45 2.57 -0.23
CA TYR A 193 -11.10 2.64 -0.79
C TYR A 193 -10.58 4.07 -0.86
N TYR A 194 -11.41 5.04 -1.27
CA TYR A 194 -11.02 6.44 -1.37
C TYR A 194 -11.17 7.22 -0.06
N GLY A 195 -11.88 6.68 0.93
CA GLY A 195 -12.18 7.38 2.18
C GLY A 195 -13.32 8.38 2.05
N SER A 196 -14.20 8.22 1.05
CA SER A 196 -15.28 9.12 0.65
C SER A 196 -16.49 8.99 1.58
N ILE A 197 -16.42 9.66 2.73
CA ILE A 197 -17.40 9.49 3.82
C ILE A 197 -18.78 10.00 3.45
N ASP A 198 -18.87 11.08 2.67
CA ASP A 198 -20.15 11.69 2.32
C ASP A 198 -20.91 10.84 1.29
N CYS A 199 -20.20 10.31 0.28
CA CYS A 199 -20.77 9.36 -0.67
C CYS A 199 -21.14 8.03 0.01
N PHE A 200 -20.27 7.53 0.92
CA PHE A 200 -20.51 6.32 1.71
C PHE A 200 -21.81 6.43 2.52
N LYS A 201 -21.96 7.50 3.31
CA LYS A 201 -23.16 7.72 4.15
C LYS A 201 -24.43 7.77 3.32
N PHE A 202 -24.38 8.40 2.15
CA PHE A 202 -25.53 8.49 1.24
C PHE A 202 -25.94 7.12 0.68
N LEU A 203 -24.99 6.29 0.25
CA LEU A 203 -25.27 4.92 -0.22
C LEU A 203 -25.89 4.03 0.86
N ILE A 204 -25.50 4.21 2.13
CA ILE A 204 -26.09 3.52 3.26
C ILE A 204 -27.51 4.05 3.55
N SER A 205 -27.71 5.37 3.57
CA SER A 205 -28.99 5.98 3.95
C SER A 205 -30.08 5.74 2.91
N GLU A 206 -29.79 6.01 1.64
CA GLU A 206 -30.79 6.00 0.57
C GLU A 206 -30.97 4.62 -0.07
N TYR A 207 -29.86 3.93 -0.35
CA TYR A 207 -29.88 2.69 -1.13
C TYR A 207 -29.80 1.42 -0.27
N LYS A 208 -29.60 1.58 1.05
CA LYS A 208 -29.39 0.48 2.01
C LYS A 208 -28.30 -0.48 1.54
N SER A 209 -27.23 0.09 0.99
CA SER A 209 -26.10 -0.67 0.44
C SER A 209 -25.49 -1.56 1.52
N ILE A 210 -25.15 -2.80 1.16
CA ILE A 210 -24.63 -3.78 2.11
C ILE A 210 -23.15 -3.49 2.37
N ILE A 211 -22.77 -3.30 3.63
CA ILE A 211 -21.37 -3.21 4.05
C ILE A 211 -20.75 -4.60 3.95
N THR A 212 -19.83 -4.78 3.00
CA THR A 212 -19.10 -6.04 2.79
C THR A 212 -17.84 -6.09 3.66
N LEU A 213 -17.25 -7.28 3.83
CA LEU A 213 -15.94 -7.42 4.46
C LEU A 213 -14.85 -6.61 3.72
N LYS A 214 -15.00 -6.40 2.41
CA LYS A 214 -14.09 -5.60 1.60
C LYS A 214 -14.24 -4.10 1.86
N CYS A 215 -15.43 -3.62 2.20
CA CYS A 215 -15.61 -2.27 2.76
C CYS A 215 -14.77 -2.08 4.03
N LEU A 216 -14.82 -3.05 4.96
CA LEU A 216 -14.00 -2.99 6.18
C LEU A 216 -12.50 -3.00 5.84
N GLN A 217 -12.06 -3.93 4.99
CA GLN A 217 -10.67 -4.01 4.54
C GLN A 217 -10.15 -2.69 3.94
N PHE A 218 -10.92 -2.08 3.04
CA PHE A 218 -10.55 -0.82 2.41
C PHE A 218 -10.65 0.39 3.34
N SER A 219 -11.49 0.34 4.38
CA SER A 219 -11.52 1.40 5.40
C SER A 219 -10.21 1.54 6.17
N PHE A 220 -9.49 0.42 6.39
CA PHE A 220 -8.14 0.44 6.96
C PHE A 220 -7.08 0.99 5.99
N LEU A 221 -7.29 0.79 4.68
CA LEU A 221 -6.41 1.33 3.64
C LEU A 221 -6.55 2.86 3.51
N SER A 222 -7.78 3.36 3.41
CA SER A 222 -8.03 4.80 3.22
C SER A 222 -7.69 5.64 4.45
N GLY A 223 -7.62 5.02 5.63
CA GLY A 223 -7.27 5.73 6.85
C GLY A 223 -8.41 6.59 7.39
N ASN A 224 -9.67 6.33 6.99
CA ASN A 224 -10.85 7.08 7.47
C ASN A 224 -11.50 6.35 8.68
N PRO A 225 -11.31 6.84 9.92
CA PRO A 225 -11.80 6.14 11.11
C PRO A 225 -13.33 6.09 11.20
N GLU A 226 -14.03 7.06 10.60
CA GLU A 226 -15.49 7.08 10.62
C GLU A 226 -16.07 5.94 9.77
N ILE A 227 -15.57 5.78 8.53
CA ILE A 227 -15.96 4.64 7.66
C ILE A 227 -15.60 3.31 8.34
N MET A 228 -14.39 3.22 8.90
CA MET A 228 -13.93 2.03 9.61
C MET A 228 -14.87 1.68 10.77
N SER A 229 -15.20 2.65 11.62
CA SER A 229 -16.08 2.46 12.78
C SER A 229 -17.49 2.00 12.38
N GLU A 230 -18.02 2.49 11.25
CA GLU A 230 -19.30 2.04 10.72
C GLU A 230 -19.19 0.60 10.20
N CYS A 231 -18.12 0.27 9.48
CA CYS A 231 -17.92 -1.08 8.95
C CYS A 231 -17.80 -2.14 10.06
N LEU A 232 -17.12 -1.81 11.17
CA LEU A 232 -16.94 -2.68 12.33
C LEU A 232 -18.25 -3.05 13.05
N LYS A 233 -19.34 -2.32 12.81
CA LYS A 233 -20.67 -2.69 13.36
C LYS A 233 -21.27 -3.92 12.69
N TYR A 234 -20.79 -4.27 11.48
CA TYR A 234 -21.37 -5.32 10.64
C TYR A 234 -20.36 -6.41 10.26
N GLN A 235 -19.06 -6.12 10.37
CA GLN A 235 -17.98 -7.00 9.90
C GLN A 235 -16.90 -7.13 10.96
N GLU A 236 -16.23 -8.28 10.99
CA GLU A 236 -15.07 -8.52 11.85
C GLU A 236 -13.76 -8.41 11.05
N PRO A 237 -12.72 -7.77 11.60
CA PRO A 237 -11.40 -7.73 11.00
C PRO A 237 -10.85 -9.12 10.67
N ASN A 238 -10.14 -9.21 9.55
CA ASN A 238 -9.43 -10.41 9.13
C ASN A 238 -7.97 -10.09 8.77
N ARG A 239 -7.22 -11.09 8.30
CA ARG A 239 -5.82 -10.90 7.89
C ARG A 239 -5.63 -9.83 6.80
N ASN A 240 -6.59 -9.67 5.89
CA ASN A 240 -6.53 -8.62 4.88
C ASN A 240 -6.71 -7.22 5.50
N CYS A 241 -7.47 -7.08 6.59
CA CYS A 241 -7.55 -5.82 7.33
C CYS A 241 -6.18 -5.44 7.91
N MET A 242 -5.45 -6.43 8.48
CA MET A 242 -4.07 -6.24 8.92
C MET A 242 -3.15 -5.87 7.75
N GLU A 243 -3.27 -6.55 6.61
CA GLU A 243 -2.51 -6.20 5.40
C GLU A 243 -2.73 -4.74 4.99
N TYR A 244 -3.99 -4.30 4.86
CA TYR A 244 -4.29 -2.93 4.47
C TYR A 244 -3.89 -1.88 5.51
N ALA A 245 -3.92 -2.21 6.81
CA ALA A 245 -3.36 -1.35 7.85
C ALA A 245 -1.82 -1.22 7.76
N ILE A 246 -1.12 -2.30 7.40
CA ILE A 246 0.32 -2.28 7.14
C ILE A 246 0.61 -1.43 5.88
N ILE A 247 -0.14 -1.62 4.80
CA ILE A 247 0.02 -0.85 3.55
C ILE A 247 -0.24 0.63 3.74
N SER A 248 -1.22 1.03 4.58
CA SER A 248 -1.53 2.44 4.82
C SER A 248 -0.50 3.15 5.71
N HIS A 249 0.51 2.42 6.21
CA HIS A 249 1.51 2.95 7.15
C HIS A 249 0.87 3.58 8.40
N ASN A 250 -0.32 3.11 8.79
CA ASN A 250 -1.03 3.60 9.97
C ASN A 250 -0.81 2.66 11.16
N ILE A 251 0.15 3.02 12.02
CA ILE A 251 0.53 2.17 13.16
C ILE A 251 -0.59 2.02 14.19
N ASP A 252 -1.44 3.03 14.33
CA ASP A 252 -2.59 2.98 15.25
C ASP A 252 -3.58 1.90 14.79
N PHE A 253 -3.78 1.75 13.48
CA PHE A 253 -4.61 0.69 12.93
C PHE A 253 -3.98 -0.69 13.07
N VAL A 254 -2.67 -0.81 12.83
CA VAL A 254 -1.94 -2.08 13.02
C VAL A 254 -2.04 -2.54 14.47
N THR A 255 -1.76 -1.64 15.42
CA THR A 255 -1.80 -1.95 16.86
C THR A 255 -3.22 -2.21 17.35
N PHE A 256 -4.22 -1.47 16.86
CA PHE A 256 -5.63 -1.72 17.14
C PHE A 256 -6.05 -3.13 16.72
N ILE A 257 -5.77 -3.53 15.47
CA ILE A 257 -6.11 -4.88 14.98
C ILE A 257 -5.40 -5.96 15.79
N MET A 258 -4.10 -5.77 16.09
CA MET A 258 -3.31 -6.72 16.88
C MET A 258 -3.86 -6.87 18.31
N ASN A 259 -4.19 -5.76 18.97
CA ASN A 259 -4.57 -5.77 20.38
C ASN A 259 -6.03 -6.18 20.60
N GLU A 260 -6.96 -5.64 19.82
CA GLU A 260 -8.39 -5.85 20.02
C GLU A 260 -8.88 -7.15 19.38
N TYR A 261 -8.31 -7.53 18.23
CA TYR A 261 -8.75 -8.70 17.47
C TYR A 261 -7.77 -9.87 17.47
N LYS A 262 -6.60 -9.71 18.12
CA LYS A 262 -5.55 -10.74 18.24
C LYS A 262 -5.08 -11.28 16.89
N ILE A 263 -5.14 -10.45 15.84
CA ILE A 263 -4.62 -10.80 14.52
C ILE A 263 -3.14 -10.42 14.50
N GLU A 264 -2.28 -11.41 14.30
CA GLU A 264 -0.83 -11.22 14.31
C GLU A 264 -0.34 -10.35 13.14
N ILE A 265 0.69 -9.55 13.40
CA ILE A 265 1.40 -8.79 12.36
C ILE A 265 2.20 -9.77 11.50
N ASN A 266 1.99 -9.74 10.19
CA ASN A 266 2.75 -10.54 9.25
C ASN A 266 4.03 -9.80 8.82
N LEU A 267 5.19 -10.32 9.26
CA LEU A 267 6.50 -9.73 8.95
C LEU A 267 6.85 -9.70 7.45
N GLU A 268 6.35 -10.65 6.67
CA GLU A 268 6.51 -10.64 5.20
C GLU A 268 5.81 -9.43 4.60
N LEU A 269 4.61 -9.09 5.09
CA LEU A 269 3.89 -7.88 4.67
C LEU A 269 4.62 -6.62 5.11
N CYS A 270 5.18 -6.58 6.31
CA CYS A 270 6.00 -5.45 6.76
C CYS A 270 7.19 -5.21 5.82
N GLY A 271 7.89 -6.28 5.41
CA GLY A 271 8.98 -6.21 4.44
C GLY A 271 8.52 -5.81 3.04
N ASN A 272 7.45 -6.41 2.54
CA ASN A 272 6.87 -6.13 1.22
C ASN A 272 6.36 -4.68 1.10
N TYR A 273 5.93 -4.05 2.18
CA TYR A 273 5.44 -2.68 2.15
C TYR A 273 6.37 -1.69 2.86
N ASN A 274 7.60 -2.08 3.21
CA ASN A 274 8.56 -1.23 3.94
C ASN A 274 7.99 -0.57 5.20
N ASN A 275 7.04 -1.22 5.87
CA ASN A 275 6.49 -0.73 7.12
C ASN A 275 7.39 -1.15 8.28
N PHE A 276 8.50 -0.42 8.44
CA PHE A 276 9.45 -0.62 9.54
C PHE A 276 8.76 -0.50 10.90
N HIS A 277 7.82 0.43 11.06
CA HIS A 277 7.17 0.67 12.35
C HIS A 277 6.35 -0.55 12.81
N ALA A 278 5.56 -1.15 11.90
CA ALA A 278 4.84 -2.40 12.19
C ALA A 278 5.79 -3.57 12.51
N PHE A 279 6.94 -3.65 11.82
CA PHE A 279 7.99 -4.61 12.14
C PHE A 279 8.54 -4.39 13.57
N LEU A 280 8.78 -3.15 13.99
CA LEU A 280 9.27 -2.86 15.35
C LEU A 280 8.23 -3.21 16.41
N VAL A 281 6.95 -2.93 16.16
CA VAL A 281 5.85 -3.32 17.06
C VAL A 281 5.80 -4.83 17.23
N TYR A 282 5.93 -5.60 16.14
CA TYR A 282 6.00 -7.06 16.23
C TYR A 282 7.19 -7.51 17.09
N LEU A 283 8.38 -6.97 16.84
CA LEU A 283 9.58 -7.37 17.58
C LEU A 283 9.48 -7.01 19.06
N ASP A 284 8.96 -5.84 19.40
CA ASP A 284 8.76 -5.42 20.79
C ASP A 284 7.76 -6.32 21.51
N HIS A 285 6.65 -6.67 20.85
CA HIS A 285 5.62 -7.51 21.42
C HIS A 285 6.07 -8.96 21.63
N THR A 286 6.78 -9.54 20.64
CA THR A 286 7.11 -10.98 20.62
C THR A 286 8.50 -11.28 21.17
N GLN A 287 9.41 -10.31 21.12
CA GLN A 287 10.84 -10.48 21.36
C GLN A 287 11.47 -11.57 20.48
N ASP A 288 10.82 -11.96 19.37
CA ASP A 288 11.30 -13.01 18.46
C ASP A 288 12.32 -12.46 17.46
N ILE A 289 13.53 -12.24 17.98
CA ILE A 289 14.65 -11.69 17.23
C ILE A 289 15.11 -12.61 16.08
N ASN A 290 14.91 -13.93 16.23
CA ASN A 290 15.34 -14.93 15.25
C ASN A 290 14.42 -14.97 14.02
N THR A 291 13.12 -14.78 14.22
CA THR A 291 12.21 -14.59 13.09
C THR A 291 12.46 -13.23 12.43
N CYS A 292 12.66 -12.17 13.23
CA CYS A 292 12.90 -10.83 12.73
C CYS A 292 14.14 -10.70 11.83
N ILE A 293 15.25 -11.38 12.13
CA ILE A 293 16.47 -11.32 11.27
C ILE A 293 16.25 -11.93 9.87
N ILE A 294 15.29 -12.85 9.72
CA ILE A 294 14.97 -13.44 8.41
C ILE A 294 14.23 -12.43 7.55
N TYR A 295 13.23 -11.73 8.11
CA TYR A 295 12.44 -10.77 7.35
C TYR A 295 13.10 -9.39 7.25
N SER A 296 14.07 -9.06 8.11
CA SER A 296 14.80 -7.78 8.04
C SER A 296 15.53 -7.58 6.72
N THR A 297 15.93 -8.66 6.04
CA THR A 297 16.61 -8.57 4.74
C THR A 297 15.72 -8.01 3.64
N MET A 298 14.38 -8.12 3.78
CA MET A 298 13.43 -7.57 2.79
C MET A 298 13.43 -6.04 2.75
N PHE A 299 13.85 -5.40 3.85
CA PHE A 299 13.94 -3.95 3.94
C PHE A 299 15.17 -3.35 3.26
N ASN A 300 16.11 -4.17 2.79
CA ASN A 300 17.41 -3.74 2.28
C ASN A 300 18.18 -2.80 3.26
N ASN A 301 17.95 -2.96 4.56
CA ASN A 301 18.54 -2.09 5.58
C ASN A 301 19.62 -2.83 6.38
N VAL A 302 20.89 -2.55 6.08
CA VAL A 302 22.03 -3.19 6.75
C VAL A 302 22.08 -2.86 8.23
N LYS A 303 21.69 -1.65 8.64
CA LYS A 303 21.71 -1.23 10.05
C LYS A 303 20.73 -2.06 10.88
N LEU A 304 19.54 -2.34 10.35
CA LEU A 304 18.56 -3.22 10.98
C LEU A 304 19.15 -4.63 11.21
N CYS A 305 19.74 -5.23 10.18
CA CYS A 305 20.36 -6.55 10.31
C CYS A 305 21.52 -6.54 11.32
N GLN A 306 22.39 -5.53 11.27
CA GLN A 306 23.52 -5.38 12.21
C GLN A 306 23.04 -5.26 13.66
N TYR A 307 21.99 -4.47 13.89
CA TYR A 307 21.40 -4.30 15.21
C TYR A 307 20.82 -5.61 15.74
N LEU A 308 20.06 -6.35 14.93
CA LEU A 308 19.51 -7.64 15.35
C LEU A 308 20.62 -8.65 15.67
N ILE A 309 21.68 -8.71 14.85
CA ILE A 309 22.84 -9.58 15.08
C ILE A 309 23.57 -9.20 16.38
N SER A 310 23.78 -7.91 16.65
CA SER A 310 24.45 -7.47 17.88
C SER A 310 23.64 -7.78 19.14
N HIS A 311 22.34 -8.00 19.01
CA HIS A 311 21.43 -8.38 20.10
C HIS A 311 21.18 -9.90 20.16
N GLY A 312 21.96 -10.71 19.42
CA GLY A 312 21.97 -12.16 19.55
C GLY A 312 21.10 -12.92 18.56
N ALA A 313 20.65 -12.28 17.47
CA ALA A 313 19.93 -12.98 16.40
C ALA A 313 20.80 -14.09 15.79
N ASN A 314 20.22 -15.28 15.66
CA ASN A 314 20.87 -16.40 15.00
C ASN A 314 20.84 -16.20 13.47
N VAL A 315 21.99 -15.89 12.87
CA VAL A 315 22.13 -15.74 11.41
C VAL A 315 21.79 -17.01 10.61
N ASN A 316 21.74 -18.17 11.27
CA ASN A 316 21.32 -19.44 10.68
C ASN A 316 19.87 -19.79 11.01
N ALA A 317 19.08 -18.85 11.53
CA ALA A 317 17.66 -19.04 11.76
C ALA A 317 16.98 -19.43 10.44
N LYS A 318 16.13 -20.45 10.50
CA LYS A 318 15.33 -20.89 9.37
C LYS A 318 13.91 -20.43 9.61
N GLY A 319 13.33 -19.76 8.62
CA GLY A 319 11.93 -19.38 8.68
C GLY A 319 11.08 -20.65 8.77
N ASN A 320 10.01 -20.59 9.56
CA ASN A 320 8.89 -21.49 9.33
C ASN A 320 8.33 -21.11 7.96
N SER A 321 8.68 -21.88 6.94
CA SER A 321 8.17 -21.66 5.58
C SER A 321 6.66 -21.86 5.60
N LEU A 322 5.91 -20.77 5.79
CA LEU A 322 4.55 -20.65 5.28
C LEU A 322 4.56 -20.37 3.76
N CYS A 323 5.73 -20.43 3.12
CA CYS A 323 5.84 -20.63 1.68
C CYS A 323 5.31 -22.01 1.28
N SER A 324 3.99 -22.14 1.18
CA SER A 324 3.37 -23.09 0.26
C SER A 324 2.27 -22.39 -0.51
N LYS A 325 2.62 -22.05 -1.75
CA LYS A 325 1.75 -21.78 -2.91
C LYS A 325 1.08 -20.39 -2.96
N ILE A 326 1.68 -19.53 -3.79
CA ILE A 326 0.92 -18.78 -4.81
C ILE A 326 1.48 -19.20 -6.16
#